data_AF-A0A6M3Y1V8-F1
#
_entry.id   AF-A0A6M3Y1V8-F1
#
_cell.length_a   1.000
_cell.length_b   1.000
_cell.length_c   1.000
_cell.angle_alpha   90.00
_cell.angle_beta   90.00
_cell.angle_gamma   90.00
#
_symmetry.space_group_name_H-M   'P 1'
#
loop_
_entity.id
_entity.type
_entity.pdbx_description
1 polymer ?
#
loop_
_entity_poly.entity_id
_entity_poly.type
_entity_poly.pdbx_seq_one_letter_code
_entity_poly.pdbx_strand_id
1 'polypeptide(L)' 'MARRNRDNLKRKCAQVYFELDRAMADALELKVLFDEHHPELGAVLEVVAAVCLQNQALLTRFWTEAWGQETIRWESWI' A
#
# COMPACT_ATOMS: atom_id res chain seq x y z
N MET A 1 28.41 -6.30 3.09
CA MET A 1 27.26 -6.72 3.94
C MET A 1 26.11 -5.70 3.92
N ALA A 2 26.38 -4.39 4.05
CA ALA A 2 25.35 -3.33 4.07
C ALA A 2 24.41 -3.27 2.84
N ARG A 3 24.93 -3.45 1.62
CA ARG A 3 24.13 -3.37 0.38
C ARG A 3 23.03 -4.46 0.29
N ARG A 4 23.35 -5.70 0.69
CA ARG A 4 22.38 -6.81 0.69
C ARG A 4 21.23 -6.58 1.66
N ASN A 5 21.49 -5.95 2.80
CA ASN A 5 20.46 -5.58 3.78
C ASN A 5 19.58 -4.45 3.24
N ARG A 6 20.18 -3.45 2.56
CA ARG A 6 19.46 -2.37 1.88
C ARG A 6 18.47 -2.91 0.84
N ASP A 7 18.94 -3.77 -0.06
CA ASP A 7 18.10 -4.32 -1.14
C ASP A 7 17.00 -5.25 -0.59
N ASN A 8 17.23 -5.95 0.52
CA ASN A 8 16.20 -6.72 1.21
C ASN A 8 15.10 -5.81 1.78
N LEU A 9 15.48 -4.73 2.47
CA LEU A 9 14.52 -3.77 3.01
C LEU A 9 13.68 -3.11 1.91
N LYS A 10 14.31 -2.77 0.77
CA LYS A 10 13.59 -2.26 -0.41
C LYS A 10 12.55 -3.24 -0.94
N ARG A 11 12.90 -4.52 -1.08
CA ARG A 11 11.94 -5.57 -1.49
C ARG A 11 10.78 -5.69 -0.51
N LYS A 12 11.05 -5.66 0.79
CA LYS A 12 9.99 -5.67 1.81
C LYS A 12 9.07 -4.45 1.71
N CYS A 13 9.62 -3.25 1.55
CA CYS A 13 8.81 -2.04 1.36
C CYS A 13 7.93 -2.14 0.11
N ALA A 14 8.47 -2.61 -1.01
CA ALA A 14 7.70 -2.81 -2.23
C ALA A 14 6.59 -3.85 -2.04
N GLN A 15 6.90 -4.98 -1.39
CA GLN A 15 5.91 -6.01 -1.10
C GLN A 15 4.74 -5.45 -0.26
N VAL A 16 5.04 -4.73 0.83
CA VAL A 16 3.98 -4.10 1.66
C VAL A 16 3.18 -3.08 0.85
N TYR A 17 3.84 -2.29 -0.02
CA TYR A 17 3.13 -1.33 -0.88
C TYR A 17 2.10 -2.03 -1.78
N PHE A 18 2.47 -3.15 -2.41
CA PHE A 18 1.56 -3.93 -3.27
C PHE A 18 0.47 -4.68 -2.47
N GLU A 19 0.78 -5.16 -1.27
CA GLU A 19 -0.22 -5.78 -0.39
C GLU A 19 -1.29 -4.75 0.01
N LEU A 20 -0.90 -3.50 0.32
CA LEU A 20 -1.83 -2.40 0.58
C LEU A 20 -2.63 -2.00 -0.66
N ASP A 21 -2.00 -2.01 -1.83
CA ASP A 21 -2.66 -1.69 -3.10
C ASP A 21 -3.78 -2.68 -3.41
N ARG A 22 -3.48 -3.97 -3.24
CA ARG A 22 -4.45 -5.05 -3.42
C ARG A 22 -5.56 -4.97 -2.37
N ALA A 23 -5.23 -4.77 -1.10
CA ALA A 23 -6.22 -4.65 -0.04
C ALA A 23 -7.16 -3.46 -0.26
N MET A 24 -6.65 -2.34 -0.77
CA MET A 24 -7.45 -1.18 -1.16
C MET A 24 -8.41 -1.53 -2.31
N ALA A 25 -7.91 -2.20 -3.36
CA ALA A 25 -8.74 -2.61 -4.49
C ALA A 25 -9.86 -3.57 -4.06
N ASP A 26 -9.52 -4.60 -3.26
CA ASP A 26 -10.48 -5.57 -2.73
C ASP A 26 -11.54 -4.88 -1.85
N ALA A 27 -11.15 -3.90 -1.02
CA ALA A 27 -12.08 -3.14 -0.19
C ALA A 27 -13.06 -2.30 -1.02
N LEU A 28 -12.58 -1.65 -2.09
CA LEU A 28 -13.41 -0.87 -3.00
C LEU A 28 -14.37 -1.75 -3.81
N GLU A 29 -13.93 -2.93 -4.24
CA GLU A 29 -14.80 -3.90 -4.92
C GLU A 29 -15.91 -4.41 -3.99
N LEU A 30 -15.55 -4.80 -2.77
CA LEU A 30 -16.53 -5.21 -1.76
C LEU A 30 -17.49 -4.08 -1.39
N LYS A 31 -17.02 -2.83 -1.33
CA LYS A 31 -17.88 -1.67 -1.05
C LYS A 31 -19.02 -1.58 -2.05
N VAL A 32 -18.72 -1.75 -3.35
CA VAL A 32 -19.75 -1.74 -4.41
C VAL A 32 -20.81 -2.81 -4.18
N LEU A 33 -20.41 -4.00 -3.70
CA LEU A 33 -21.33 -5.10 -3.41
C LEU A 33 -22.20 -4.84 -2.18
N PHE A 34 -21.67 -4.16 -1.16
CA PHE A 34 -22.38 -3.93 0.10
C PHE A 34 -23.17 -2.61 0.13
N ASP A 35 -22.81 -1.60 -0.65
CA ASP A 35 -23.44 -0.26 -0.61
C ASP A 35 -24.97 -0.29 -0.76
N GLU A 36 -25.52 -1.22 -1.56
CA GLU A 36 -26.96 -1.30 -1.82
C GLU A 36 -27.76 -1.89 -0.65
N HIS A 37 -27.22 -2.90 0.02
CA HIS A 37 -27.95 -3.67 1.04
C HIS A 37 -27.46 -3.44 2.47
N HIS A 38 -26.21 -2.98 2.62
CA HIS A 38 -25.49 -2.81 3.89
C HIS A 38 -24.58 -1.56 3.82
N PRO A 39 -25.17 -0.35 3.74
CA PRO A 39 -24.40 0.89 3.59
C PRO A 39 -23.42 1.16 4.75
N GLU A 40 -23.70 0.65 5.95
CA GLU A 40 -22.80 0.71 7.09
C GLU A 40 -21.50 -0.07 6.85
N LEU A 41 -21.56 -1.22 6.16
CA LEU A 41 -20.38 -1.98 5.77
C LEU A 41 -19.63 -1.29 4.63
N GLY A 42 -20.36 -0.69 3.68
CA GLY A 42 -19.78 0.14 2.63
C GLY A 42 -18.93 1.28 3.20
N ALA A 43 -19.43 1.98 4.22
CA ALA A 43 -18.69 3.05 4.91
C ALA A 43 -17.42 2.53 5.61
N VAL A 44 -17.48 1.35 6.24
CA VAL A 44 -16.29 0.72 6.86
C VAL A 44 -15.24 0.38 5.79
N LEU A 45 -15.65 -0.17 4.66
CA LEU A 45 -14.75 -0.53 3.56
C LEU A 45 -14.10 0.70 2.91
N GLU A 46 -14.83 1.81 2.83
CA GLU A 46 -14.25 3.10 2.40
C GLU A 46 -13.14 3.57 3.35
N VAL A 47 -13.35 3.43 4.66
CA VAL A 47 -12.30 3.73 5.66
C VAL A 47 -11.09 2.81 5.48
N VAL A 48 -11.29 1.51 5.23
CA VAL A 48 -10.19 0.57 4.97
C VAL A 48 -9.38 0.99 3.74
N ALA A 49 -10.04 1.35 2.63
CA ALA A 49 -9.37 1.84 1.43
C ALA A 49 -8.56 3.12 1.71
N ALA A 50 -9.15 4.08 2.46
CA ALA A 50 -8.47 5.31 2.84
C ALA A 50 -7.22 5.06 3.70
N VAL A 51 -7.29 4.12 4.65
CA VAL A 51 -6.14 3.73 5.49
C VAL A 51 -5.04 3.09 4.65
N CYS A 52 -5.37 2.25 3.67
CA CYS A 52 -4.38 1.66 2.77
C CYS A 52 -3.64 2.75 1.98
N LEU A 53 -4.37 3.70 1.41
CA LEU A 53 -3.80 4.84 0.68
C LEU A 53 -2.87 5.70 1.56
N GLN A 54 -3.29 5.99 2.79
CA GLN A 54 -2.46 6.74 3.74
C GLN A 54 -1.15 6.01 4.06
N ASN A 55 -1.19 4.70 4.25
CA ASN A 55 0.00 3.89 4.52
C ASN A 55 0.91 3.76 3.28
N GLN A 56 0.36 3.70 2.07
CA GLN A 56 1.16 3.79 0.83
C GLN A 56 1.90 5.13 0.73
N ALA A 57 1.26 6.24 1.08
CA ALA A 57 1.89 7.55 1.11
C ALA A 57 3.02 7.61 2.16
N LEU A 58 2.80 7.01 3.34
CA LEU A 58 3.84 6.90 4.38
C LEU A 58 5.04 6.08 3.89
N LEU A 59 4.82 4.92 3.26
CA LEU A 59 5.88 4.09 2.70
C LEU A 59 6.68 4.82 1.61
N THR A 60 6.00 5.61 0.78
CA THR A 60 6.63 6.45 -0.26
C THR A 60 7.57 7.49 0.36
N ARG A 61 7.13 8.16 1.44
CA ARG A 61 7.96 9.11 2.19
C ARG A 61 9.14 8.41 2.86
N PHE A 62 8.88 7.30 3.55
CA PHE A 62 9.92 6.48 4.19
C PHE A 62 10.99 6.05 3.17
N TRP A 63 10.59 5.58 1.99
CA TRP A 63 11.53 5.20 0.92
C TRP A 63 12.44 6.37 0.54
N THR A 64 11.84 7.53 0.30
CA THR A 64 12.53 8.74 -0.12
C THR A 64 13.54 9.21 0.93
N GLU A 65 13.16 9.16 2.20
CA GLU A 65 14.03 9.53 3.33
C GLU A 65 15.16 8.50 3.54
N ALA A 66 14.84 7.20 3.44
CA ALA A 66 15.78 6.13 3.73
C ALA A 66 16.86 5.95 2.64
N TRP A 67 16.54 6.26 1.38
CA TRP A 67 17.38 5.92 0.23
C TRP A 67 17.72 7.09 -0.69
N GLY A 68 17.40 8.31 -0.29
CA GLY A 68 17.48 9.49 -1.14
C GLY A 68 16.40 9.45 -2.20
N GLN A 69 16.23 10.52 -2.96
CA GLN A 69 15.22 10.66 -4.03
C GLN A 69 15.44 9.70 -5.23
N GLU A 70 16.00 8.52 -5.01
CA GLU A 70 15.97 7.41 -5.95
C GLU A 70 14.52 7.20 -6.40
N THR A 71 14.30 7.30 -7.71
CA THR A 71 13.00 7.10 -8.32
C THR A 71 12.43 5.76 -7.87
N ILE A 72 11.24 5.83 -7.28
CA ILE A 72 10.54 4.65 -6.80
C ILE A 72 9.97 3.91 -8.01
N ARG A 73 10.37 2.64 -8.14
CA ARG A 73 9.83 1.69 -9.11
C ARG A 73 9.47 0.43 -8.36
N TRP A 74 8.33 0.43 -7.69
CA TRP A 74 7.91 -0.66 -6.79
C TRP A 74 8.00 -2.02 -7.48
N GLU A 75 7.58 -2.07 -8.75
CA GLU A 75 7.59 -3.24 -9.62
C GLU A 75 8.98 -3.81 -9.90
N SER A 76 10.04 -3.02 -9.73
CA SER A 76 11.42 -3.48 -9.90
C SER A 76 11.96 -4.24 -8.67
N TRP A 77 11.17 -4.31 -7.59
CA TRP A 77 11.56 -4.88 -6.29
C TRP A 77 10.66 -6.05 -5.85
N ILE A 78 9.79 -6.54 -6.73
CA ILE A 78 8.99 -7.77 -6.53
C ILE A 78 9.53 -8.91 -7.39
#